data_AF-X0SQG2-F1
#
_entry.id   AF-X0SQG2-F1
#
_cell.length_a   1.000
_cell.length_b   1.000
_cell.length_c   1.000
_cell.angle_alpha   90.00
_cell.angle_beta   90.00
_cell.angle_gamma   90.00
#
_symmetry.space_group_name_H-M   'P 1'
#
loop_
_entity.id
_entity.type
_entity.pdbx_description
1 polymer ?
#
loop_
_entity_poly.entity_id
_entity_poly.type
_entity_poly.pdbx_seq_one_letter_code
_entity_poly.pdbx_strand_id
1 'polypeptide(L)'
;TVVVSGDKAFGKPRDPMEAQGMLGRLEGAVHSVLTGIAVVDARSGMIESDVVETRVTMLPLSEAEIEAYVATGEPLGKAGGYAIQGIGGVLVEGIEGCFYNVMGLPMSKMFEMLKGFGVDILRVAQMSNL
;
A
#
# COMPACT_ATOMS: atom_id res chain seq x y z
N THR A 1 0.61 6.41 2.39
CA THR A 1 1.40 5.21 2.10
C THR A 1 2.70 5.58 1.43
N VAL A 2 3.78 4.93 1.84
CA VAL A 2 5.13 5.09 1.30
C VAL A 2 5.74 3.69 1.16
N VAL A 3 6.58 3.49 0.14
CA VAL A 3 7.39 2.28 -0.01
C VAL A 3 8.82 2.58 0.44
N VAL A 4 9.45 1.70 1.20
CA VAL A 4 10.82 1.88 1.71
C VAL A 4 11.66 0.66 1.35
N SER A 5 12.79 0.89 0.69
CA SER A 5 13.80 -0.14 0.41
C SER A 5 15.17 0.39 0.81
N GLY A 6 15.84 -0.31 1.72
CA GLY A 6 17.08 0.16 2.34
C GLY A 6 16.89 1.51 3.06
N ASP A 7 17.64 2.51 2.63
CA ASP A 7 17.63 3.88 3.17
C ASP A 7 16.70 4.84 2.41
N LYS A 8 16.00 4.35 1.39
CA LYS A 8 15.22 5.21 0.47
C LYS A 8 13.72 4.98 0.61
N ALA A 9 13.00 6.10 0.73
CA ALA A 9 11.55 6.14 0.65
C ALA A 9 11.08 6.55 -0.76
N PHE A 10 10.05 5.88 -1.25
CA PHE A 10 9.43 6.08 -2.55
C PHE A 10 7.96 6.50 -2.36
N GLY A 11 7.67 7.73 -2.79
CA GLY A 11 6.32 8.21 -2.98
C GLY A 11 5.76 7.75 -4.33
N LYS A 12 4.88 8.57 -4.91
CA LYS A 12 4.33 8.35 -6.25
C LYS A 12 5.31 8.87 -7.30
N PRO A 13 5.63 8.12 -8.37
CA PRO A 13 6.47 8.64 -9.44
C PRO A 13 5.77 9.81 -10.14
N ARG A 14 6.52 10.84 -10.49
CA ARG A 14 6.03 12.03 -11.20
C ARG A 14 5.89 11.79 -12.70
N ASP A 15 6.72 10.90 -13.22
CA ASP A 15 6.79 10.56 -14.64
C ASP A 15 7.24 9.09 -14.84
N PRO A 16 7.14 8.56 -16.08
CA PRO A 16 7.57 7.19 -16.39
C PRO A 16 9.04 6.88 -16.08
N MET A 17 9.94 7.86 -16.23
CA MET A 17 11.37 7.67 -16.00
C MET A 17 11.65 7.47 -14.50
N GLU A 18 10.97 8.24 -13.65
CA GLU A 18 11.01 8.03 -12.22
C GLU A 18 10.41 6.68 -11.82
N ALA A 19 9.32 6.25 -12.48
CA ALA A 19 8.74 4.93 -12.23
C ALA A 19 9.74 3.78 -12.55
N GLN A 20 10.44 3.85 -13.69
CA GLN A 20 11.50 2.90 -14.04
C GLN A 20 12.61 2.88 -12.98
N GLY A 21 13.07 4.07 -12.55
CA GLY A 21 14.11 4.19 -11.53
C GLY A 21 13.68 3.69 -10.14
N MET A 22 12.38 3.76 -9.81
CA MET A 22 11.82 3.14 -8.61
C MET A 22 11.83 1.62 -8.76
N LEU A 23 11.25 1.08 -9.84
CA LEU A 23 11.14 -0.36 -10.07
C LEU A 23 12.52 -1.03 -10.16
N GLY A 24 13.50 -0.42 -10.83
CA GLY A 24 14.87 -0.94 -10.87
C GLY A 24 15.60 -0.96 -9.53
N ARG A 25 15.06 -0.31 -8.48
CA ARG A 25 15.57 -0.43 -7.10
C ARG A 25 14.80 -1.46 -6.26
N LEU A 26 13.60 -1.82 -6.70
CA LEU A 26 12.73 -2.75 -5.99
C LEU A 26 12.81 -4.16 -6.56
N GLU A 27 13.16 -4.29 -7.84
CA GLU A 27 13.32 -5.59 -8.51
C GLU A 27 14.28 -6.51 -7.72
N GLY A 28 13.85 -7.76 -7.54
CA GLY A 28 14.59 -8.78 -6.79
C GLY A 28 14.75 -8.51 -5.29
N ALA A 29 14.20 -7.42 -4.76
CA ALA A 29 14.37 -7.01 -3.38
C ALA A 29 13.12 -7.25 -2.52
N VAL A 30 13.34 -7.31 -1.21
CA VAL A 30 12.28 -7.19 -0.20
C VAL A 30 12.22 -5.73 0.25
N HIS A 31 11.03 -5.13 0.20
CA HIS A 31 10.79 -3.76 0.64
C HIS A 31 9.58 -3.66 1.55
N SER A 32 9.55 -2.59 2.35
CA SER A 32 8.47 -2.32 3.30
C SER A 32 7.46 -1.35 2.70
N VAL A 33 6.18 -1.67 2.79
CA VAL A 33 5.08 -0.75 2.49
C VAL A 33 4.48 -0.27 3.81
N LEU A 34 4.60 1.02 4.07
CA LEU A 34 4.10 1.65 5.28
C LEU A 34 2.87 2.51 4.96
N THR A 35 1.74 2.22 5.61
CA THR A 35 0.56 3.10 5.59
C THR A 35 0.28 3.60 6.99
N GLY A 36 0.38 4.92 7.15
CA GLY A 36 -0.19 5.61 8.31
C GLY A 36 -1.71 5.71 8.18
N ILE A 37 -2.40 5.46 9.28
CA ILE A 37 -3.85 5.59 9.42
C ILE A 37 -4.16 6.43 10.65
N ALA A 38 -5.20 7.26 10.58
CA ALA A 38 -5.71 8.01 11.72
C ALA A 38 -7.24 7.96 11.74
N VAL A 39 -7.81 7.79 12.93
CA VAL A 39 -9.24 7.90 13.20
C VAL A 39 -9.45 9.13 14.06
N VAL A 40 -10.38 9.99 13.64
CA VAL A 40 -10.70 11.25 14.31
C VAL A 40 -12.20 11.28 14.59
N ASP A 41 -12.59 11.36 15.86
CA ASP A 41 -13.97 11.69 16.23
C ASP A 41 -14.14 13.21 16.21
N ALA A 42 -14.81 13.71 15.18
CA ALA A 42 -15.05 15.13 15.01
C ALA A 42 -15.88 15.77 16.14
N ARG A 43 -16.62 14.98 16.94
CA ARG A 43 -17.45 15.48 18.04
C ARG A 43 -16.65 15.64 19.33
N SER A 44 -15.89 14.62 19.71
CA SER A 44 -15.10 14.63 20.94
C SER A 44 -13.70 15.22 20.76
N GLY A 45 -13.20 15.29 19.52
CA GLY A 45 -11.82 15.64 19.21
C GLY A 45 -10.83 14.51 19.52
N MET A 46 -11.30 13.30 19.84
CA MET A 46 -10.44 12.14 20.06
C MET A 46 -9.71 11.76 18.76
N ILE A 47 -8.41 11.51 18.86
CA ILE A 47 -7.55 11.11 17.73
C ILE A 47 -6.74 9.90 18.14
N GLU A 48 -6.73 8.89 17.27
CA GLU A 48 -5.81 7.75 17.35
C GLU A 48 -5.16 7.57 16.00
N SER A 49 -3.85 7.31 15.98
CA SER A 49 -3.09 7.08 14.76
C SER A 49 -2.12 5.92 14.93
N ASP A 50 -1.94 5.15 13.88
CA ASP A 50 -1.00 4.03 13.84
C ASP A 50 -0.35 3.92 12.46
N VAL A 51 0.73 3.14 12.35
CA VAL A 51 1.40 2.82 11.10
C VAL A 51 1.46 1.31 10.95
N VAL A 52 0.99 0.81 9.81
CA VAL A 52 1.09 -0.61 9.48
C VAL A 52 2.17 -0.83 8.44
N GLU A 53 3.04 -1.80 8.71
CA GLU A 53 4.08 -2.26 7.80
C GLU A 53 3.69 -3.62 7.20
N THR A 54 3.90 -3.76 5.89
CA THR A 54 3.85 -5.04 5.17
C THR A 54 5.12 -5.18 4.36
N ARG A 55 5.82 -6.31 4.46
CA ARG A 55 6.93 -6.62 3.56
C ARG A 55 6.41 -7.18 2.24
N VAL A 56 7.00 -6.76 1.14
CA VAL A 56 6.70 -7.26 -0.20
C VAL A 56 8.00 -7.71 -0.84
N THR A 57 8.00 -8.91 -1.40
CA THR A 57 9.11 -9.45 -2.20
C THR A 57 8.75 -9.28 -3.66
N MET A 58 9.56 -8.53 -4.40
CA MET A 58 9.40 -8.36 -5.85
C MET A 58 10.26 -9.40 -6.58
N LEU A 59 9.74 -9.91 -7.70
CA LEU A 59 10.50 -10.77 -8.59
C LEU A 59 11.75 -10.03 -9.10
N PRO A 60 12.85 -10.74 -9.44
CA PRO A 60 13.92 -10.16 -10.24
C PRO A 60 13.35 -9.82 -11.63
N LEU A 61 13.47 -8.56 -12.04
CA LEU A 61 12.89 -8.07 -13.30
C LEU A 61 14.00 -7.57 -14.22
N SER A 62 13.91 -7.92 -15.50
CA SER A 62 14.75 -7.31 -16.52
C SER A 62 14.31 -5.86 -16.81
N GLU A 63 15.23 -5.06 -17.37
CA GLU A 63 14.93 -3.69 -17.82
C GLU A 63 13.75 -3.67 -18.80
N ALA A 64 13.67 -4.65 -19.70
CA ALA A 64 12.60 -4.77 -20.69
C ALA A 64 11.23 -5.06 -20.04
N GLU A 65 11.18 -5.85 -18.96
CA GLU A 65 9.95 -6.11 -18.21
C GLU A 65 9.50 -4.86 -17.44
N ILE A 66 10.44 -4.12 -16.85
CA ILE A 66 10.18 -2.85 -16.19
C ILE A 66 9.62 -1.83 -17.20
N GLU A 67 10.27 -1.70 -18.36
CA GLU A 67 9.80 -0.84 -19.46
C GLU A 67 8.40 -1.20 -19.93
N ALA A 68 8.13 -2.50 -20.14
CA ALA A 68 6.82 -2.97 -20.56
C ALA A 68 5.73 -2.66 -19.52
N TYR A 69 6.03 -2.86 -18.22
CA TYR A 69 5.09 -2.51 -17.17
C TYR A 69 4.85 -1.00 -17.08
N VAL A 70 5.89 -0.18 -17.19
CA VAL A 70 5.78 1.29 -17.20
C VAL A 70 4.97 1.79 -18.39
N ALA A 71 5.11 1.16 -19.56
CA ALA A 71 4.33 1.49 -20.75
C ALA A 71 2.80 1.25 -20.57
N THR A 72 2.37 0.47 -19.58
CA THR A 72 0.94 0.32 -19.25
C THR A 72 0.33 1.59 -18.64
N GLY A 73 1.17 2.49 -18.10
CA GLY A 73 0.75 3.68 -17.35
C GLY A 73 0.27 3.39 -15.92
N GLU A 74 0.13 2.13 -15.51
CA GLU A 74 -0.32 1.75 -14.17
C GLU A 74 0.58 2.26 -13.03
N PRO A 75 1.92 2.34 -13.17
CA PRO A 75 2.80 2.85 -12.12
C PRO A 75 2.48 4.26 -11.63
N LEU A 76 1.90 5.10 -12.50
CA LEU A 76 1.69 6.50 -12.20
C LEU A 76 0.66 6.68 -11.08
N GLY A 77 1.02 7.53 -10.11
CA GLY A 77 0.18 7.78 -8.93
C GLY A 77 0.20 6.67 -7.87
N LYS A 78 1.08 5.66 -7.99
CA LYS A 78 1.24 4.55 -7.04
C LYS A 78 2.54 4.68 -6.26
N ALA A 79 2.50 4.48 -4.95
CA ALA A 79 3.71 4.53 -4.14
C ALA A 79 4.67 3.41 -4.57
N GLY A 80 5.95 3.72 -4.82
CA GLY A 80 6.91 2.75 -5.34
C GLY A 80 6.71 2.32 -6.79
N GLY A 81 5.75 2.92 -7.51
CA GLY A 81 5.57 2.68 -8.95
C GLY A 81 4.93 1.34 -9.32
N TYR A 82 4.20 0.68 -8.42
CA TYR A 82 3.42 -0.52 -8.77
C TYR A 82 2.09 -0.60 -8.01
N ALA A 83 1.14 -1.38 -8.55
CA ALA A 83 -0.15 -1.63 -7.93
C ALA A 83 -0.43 -3.15 -7.83
N ILE A 84 -0.39 -3.70 -6.61
CA ILE A 84 -0.56 -5.15 -6.37
C ILE A 84 -1.96 -5.67 -6.77
N GLN A 85 -2.97 -4.81 -6.78
CA GLN A 85 -4.34 -5.14 -7.19
C GLN A 85 -4.56 -5.10 -8.71
N GLY A 86 -3.57 -4.63 -9.47
CA GLY A 86 -3.63 -4.48 -10.92
C GLY A 86 -2.63 -5.40 -11.62
N ILE A 87 -2.14 -4.97 -12.79
CA ILE A 87 -1.14 -5.71 -13.55
C ILE A 87 0.14 -5.87 -12.72
N GLY A 88 0.49 -4.88 -11.90
CA GLY A 88 1.65 -4.91 -11.01
C GLY A 88 1.66 -6.06 -10.00
N GLY A 89 0.51 -6.74 -9.80
CA GLY A 89 0.46 -7.98 -9.04
C GLY A 89 1.34 -9.09 -9.62
N VAL A 90 1.59 -9.12 -10.93
CA VAL A 90 2.48 -10.12 -11.56
C VAL A 90 3.96 -9.92 -11.22
N LEU A 91 4.34 -8.75 -10.69
CA LEU A 91 5.71 -8.43 -10.29
C LEU A 91 6.02 -8.91 -8.87
N VAL A 92 5.01 -9.28 -8.10
CA VAL A 92 5.12 -9.59 -6.67
C VAL A 92 5.23 -11.10 -6.47
N GLU A 93 6.33 -11.55 -5.87
CA GLU A 93 6.52 -12.94 -5.49
C GLU A 93 5.71 -13.31 -4.25
N GLY A 94 5.69 -12.41 -3.26
CA GLY A 94 5.03 -12.67 -1.99
C GLY A 94 4.87 -11.44 -1.11
N ILE A 95 3.98 -11.57 -0.13
CA ILE A 95 3.72 -10.55 0.88
C ILE A 95 3.78 -11.16 2.27
N GLU A 96 4.34 -10.43 3.22
CA GLU A 96 4.31 -10.77 4.64
C GLU A 96 3.70 -9.59 5.42
N GLY A 97 2.45 -9.77 5.83
CA GLY A 97 1.69 -8.75 6.54
C GLY A 97 0.30 -8.54 5.92
N CYS A 98 -0.20 -7.32 5.95
CA CYS A 98 -1.54 -6.99 5.51
C CYS A 98 -1.57 -6.64 4.01
N PHE A 99 -2.31 -7.40 3.20
CA PHE A 99 -2.53 -7.07 1.78
C PHE A 99 -3.20 -5.71 1.58
N TYR A 100 -4.25 -5.40 2.35
CA TYR A 100 -4.96 -4.13 2.25
C TYR A 100 -4.09 -2.92 2.65
N ASN A 101 -3.10 -3.13 3.52
CA ASN A 101 -2.09 -2.11 3.81
C ASN A 101 -1.30 -1.73 2.54
N VAL A 102 -0.93 -2.72 1.72
CA VAL A 102 -0.25 -2.48 0.43
C VAL A 102 -1.17 -1.73 -0.54
N MET A 103 -2.46 -2.03 -0.53
CA MET A 103 -3.47 -1.27 -1.30
C MET A 103 -3.67 0.17 -0.81
N GLY A 104 -3.18 0.51 0.39
CA GLY A 104 -3.19 1.87 0.94
C GLY A 104 -4.18 2.12 2.08
N LEU A 105 -4.85 1.09 2.60
CA LEU A 105 -5.69 1.20 3.80
C LEU A 105 -5.64 -0.13 4.60
N PRO A 106 -4.97 -0.18 5.76
CA PRO A 106 -4.87 -1.41 6.55
C PRO A 106 -6.21 -1.74 7.23
N MET A 107 -7.08 -2.45 6.50
CA MET A 107 -8.48 -2.70 6.90
C MET A 107 -8.64 -3.36 8.28
N SER A 108 -7.79 -4.34 8.60
CA SER A 108 -7.82 -5.00 9.92
C SER A 108 -7.47 -4.05 11.05
N LYS A 109 -6.42 -3.24 10.89
CA LYS A 109 -6.04 -2.19 11.85
C LYS A 109 -7.13 -1.12 11.99
N MET A 110 -7.69 -0.67 10.87
CA MET A 110 -8.79 0.29 10.86
C MET A 110 -10.00 -0.23 11.65
N PHE A 111 -10.37 -1.49 11.45
CA PHE A 111 -11.48 -2.13 12.16
C PHE A 111 -11.23 -2.17 13.67
N GLU A 112 -10.01 -2.49 14.11
CA GLU A 112 -9.62 -2.47 15.52
C GLU A 112 -9.70 -1.06 16.11
N MET A 113 -9.12 -0.07 15.43
CA MET A 113 -9.15 1.33 15.89
C MET A 113 -10.59 1.83 16.03
N LEU A 114 -11.44 1.60 15.03
CA LEU A 114 -12.83 2.06 15.05
C LEU A 114 -13.65 1.50 16.24
N LYS A 115 -13.34 0.29 16.71
CA LYS A 115 -13.96 -0.25 17.93
C LYS A 115 -13.63 0.59 19.17
N GLY A 116 -12.41 1.11 19.28
CA GLY A 116 -12.00 2.03 20.35
C GLY A 116 -12.82 3.34 20.35
N PHE A 117 -13.37 3.70 19.19
CA PHE A 117 -14.23 4.87 18.99
C PHE A 117 -15.73 4.51 19.14
N GLY A 118 -16.05 3.30 19.58
CA GLY A 118 -17.43 2.82 19.70
C GLY A 118 -18.12 2.52 18.37
N VAL A 119 -17.36 2.42 17.27
CA VAL A 119 -17.88 2.09 15.94
C VAL A 119 -17.61 0.61 15.65
N ASP A 120 -18.64 -0.22 15.80
CA ASP A 120 -18.59 -1.64 15.43
C ASP A 120 -19.12 -1.84 14.00
N ILE A 121 -18.20 -1.93 13.04
CA ILE A 121 -18.53 -2.11 11.62
C ILE A 121 -19.42 -3.34 11.37
N LEU A 122 -19.17 -4.45 12.05
CA LEU A 122 -19.92 -5.69 11.81
C LEU A 122 -21.36 -5.54 12.29
N ARG A 123 -21.56 -4.87 13.43
CA ARG A 123 -22.90 -4.57 13.95
C ARG A 123 -23.65 -3.60 13.02
N VAL A 124 -22.97 -2.56 12.52
CA VAL A 124 -23.57 -1.60 11.57
C VAL A 124 -23.99 -2.30 10.26
N ALA A 125 -23.15 -3.19 9.74
CA ALA A 125 -23.45 -3.93 8.51
C ALA A 125 -24.69 -4.83 8.64
N GLN A 126 -24.90 -5.47 9.80
CA GLN A 126 -26.09 -6.27 10.06
C GLN A 126 -27.38 -5.44 10.02
N MET A 127 -27.34 -4.19 10.50
CA MET A 127 -28.50 -3.30 10.51
C MET A 127 -28.87 -2.76 9.12
N SER A 128 -27.93 -2.82 8.17
CA SER A 128 -28.09 -2.26 6.81
C SER A 128 -28.67 -3.28 5.81
N ASN A 129 -28.77 -4.55 6.23
CA ASN A 129 -29.38 -5.64 5.45
C ASN A 129 -30.86 -5.90 5.86
N LEU A 130 -31.48 -4.96 6.58
CA LEU A 130 -32.91 -4.86 6.88
C LEU A 130 -33.47 -3.60 6.21
#